data_AF-K1R4X1-F1
#
_entry.id   AF-K1R4X1-F1
#
_cell.length_a   1.000
_cell.length_b   1.000
_cell.length_c   1.000
_cell.angle_alpha   90.00
_cell.angle_beta   90.00
_cell.angle_gamma   90.00
#
_symmetry.space_group_name_H-M   'P 1'
#
loop_
_entity.id
_entity.type
_entity.pdbx_description
1 polymer ?
#
loop_
_entity_poly.entity_id
_entity_poly.type
_entity_poly.pdbx_seq_one_letter_code
_entity_poly.pdbx_strand_id
1 'polypeptide(L)'
;MSAGSAAVIAKARAKYGGLLGLDEYKTLISKANVGEIVAQLKTYGDFCEDFSAVDNTVRRSQTERLMEKRLFRIYDELRKFCPGSKNKFYDFLLIQEEIKQIINAAMYIGAGVYDLFIPGFPGYLTNICSYDIRALSKARTFDEILDVLKGTPYYDVLAPLSDGTKAFPPIVSVDYELTKYLYTTLFSRIKKDMSGSERTEVEKCIRRCCDMYNIKICYR
;
A
#
# COMPACT_ATOMS: atom_id res chain seq x y z
N MET A 1 23.59 2.71 17.32
CA MET A 1 22.18 2.33 17.07
C MET A 1 21.36 2.74 18.28
N SER A 2 20.27 3.47 18.10
CA SER A 2 19.39 3.84 19.23
C SER A 2 18.58 2.62 19.70
N ALA A 3 18.16 2.60 20.96
CA ALA A 3 17.37 1.50 21.53
C ALA A 3 16.08 1.19 20.73
N GLY A 4 15.46 2.20 20.11
CA GLY A 4 14.28 2.02 19.25
C GLY A 4 14.58 1.28 17.94
N SER A 5 15.79 1.41 17.39
CA SER A 5 16.19 0.65 16.19
C SER A 5 16.32 -0.84 16.48
N ALA A 6 16.83 -1.22 17.65
CA ALA A 6 16.97 -2.63 18.03
C ALA A 6 15.60 -3.34 18.24
N ALA A 7 14.63 -2.66 18.84
CA ALA A 7 13.28 -3.19 19.03
C ALA A 7 12.56 -3.44 17.70
N VAL A 8 12.63 -2.50 16.76
CA VAL A 8 12.07 -2.64 15.41
C VAL A 8 12.74 -3.81 14.68
N ILE A 9 14.06 -3.92 14.74
CA ILE A 9 14.81 -5.03 14.11
C ILE A 9 14.39 -6.38 14.70
N ALA A 10 14.27 -6.48 16.03
CA ALA A 10 13.85 -7.71 16.69
C ALA A 10 12.42 -8.12 16.28
N LYS A 11 11.47 -7.17 16.27
CA LYS A 11 10.09 -7.43 15.83
C LYS A 11 10.03 -7.79 14.35
N ALA A 12 10.79 -7.11 13.49
CA ALA A 12 10.87 -7.42 12.07
C ALA A 12 11.43 -8.83 11.82
N ARG A 13 12.49 -9.22 12.54
CA ARG A 13 13.05 -10.58 12.47
C ARG A 13 12.09 -11.64 12.97
N ALA A 14 11.35 -11.37 14.05
CA ALA A 14 10.33 -12.28 14.55
C ALA A 14 9.21 -12.49 13.50
N LYS A 15 8.72 -11.41 12.87
CA LYS A 15 7.74 -11.50 11.78
C LYS A 15 8.31 -12.23 10.55
N TYR A 16 9.57 -11.99 10.21
CA TYR A 16 10.26 -12.70 9.12
C TYR A 16 10.37 -14.21 9.39
N GLY A 17 10.67 -14.61 10.62
CA GLY A 17 10.72 -16.03 11.01
C GLY A 17 9.36 -16.74 10.95
N GLY A 18 8.25 -16.00 10.95
CA GLY A 18 6.89 -16.53 10.79
C GLY A 18 6.38 -16.54 9.34
N LEU A 19 7.23 -16.23 8.36
CA LEU A 19 6.84 -16.35 6.95
C LEU A 19 6.69 -17.83 6.57
N LEU A 20 5.73 -18.09 5.67
CA LEU A 20 5.50 -19.43 5.15
C LEU A 20 6.75 -19.92 4.40
N GLY A 21 7.22 -21.10 4.78
CA GLY A 21 8.29 -21.80 4.10
C GLY A 21 7.76 -22.65 2.95
N LEU A 22 8.69 -23.38 2.32
CA LEU A 22 8.38 -24.20 1.14
C LEU A 22 7.32 -25.27 1.45
N ASP A 23 7.36 -25.88 2.63
CA ASP A 23 6.45 -26.97 2.97
C ASP A 23 5.04 -26.47 3.32
N GLU A 24 4.91 -25.29 3.94
CA GLU A 24 3.62 -24.62 4.06
C GLU A 24 3.05 -24.30 2.68
N TYR A 25 3.85 -23.79 1.75
CA TYR A 25 3.38 -23.54 0.37
C TYR A 25 2.93 -24.83 -0.34
N LYS A 26 3.67 -25.93 -0.22
CA LYS A 26 3.24 -27.24 -0.76
C LYS A 26 1.91 -27.68 -0.16
N THR A 27 1.72 -27.47 1.14
CA THR A 27 0.48 -27.80 1.83
C THR A 27 -0.68 -26.92 1.36
N LEU A 28 -0.45 -25.64 1.07
CA LEU A 28 -1.49 -24.76 0.52
C LEU A 28 -1.86 -25.12 -0.92
N ILE A 29 -0.88 -25.49 -1.75
CA ILE A 29 -1.10 -25.88 -3.15
C ILE A 29 -1.94 -27.16 -3.26
N SER A 30 -1.87 -28.06 -2.28
CA SER A 30 -2.65 -29.30 -2.28
C SER A 30 -4.12 -29.13 -1.91
N LYS A 31 -4.56 -27.93 -1.51
CA LYS A 31 -5.95 -27.65 -1.14
C LYS A 31 -6.83 -27.50 -2.37
N ALA A 32 -8.07 -27.98 -2.29
CA ALA A 32 -8.97 -28.04 -3.43
C ALA A 32 -9.62 -26.69 -3.77
N ASN A 33 -9.72 -25.78 -2.80
CA ASN A 33 -10.41 -24.51 -2.94
C ASN A 33 -9.91 -23.45 -1.94
N VAL A 34 -10.35 -22.21 -2.14
CA VAL A 34 -9.96 -21.06 -1.31
C VAL A 34 -10.37 -21.23 0.15
N GLY A 35 -11.52 -21.84 0.42
CA GLY A 35 -11.97 -22.11 1.79
C GLY A 35 -11.01 -23.01 2.55
N GLU A 36 -10.54 -24.09 1.91
CA GLU A 36 -9.53 -24.99 2.49
C GLU A 36 -8.16 -24.32 2.65
N ILE A 37 -7.77 -23.45 1.71
CA ILE A 37 -6.55 -22.63 1.84
C ILE A 37 -6.66 -21.74 3.08
N VAL A 38 -7.79 -21.06 3.29
CA VAL A 38 -8.02 -20.20 4.45
C VAL A 38 -8.06 -21.00 5.75
N ALA A 39 -8.73 -22.16 5.76
CA ALA A 39 -8.75 -23.05 6.92
C ALA A 39 -7.33 -23.51 7.30
N GLN A 40 -6.50 -23.83 6.30
CA GLN A 40 -5.10 -24.19 6.52
C GLN A 40 -4.26 -23.01 7.00
N LEU A 41 -4.44 -21.82 6.41
CA LEU A 41 -3.71 -20.61 6.82
C LEU A 41 -3.96 -20.29 8.30
N LYS A 42 -5.17 -20.48 8.81
CA LYS A 42 -5.50 -20.28 10.23
C LYS A 42 -4.67 -21.14 11.18
N THR A 43 -4.10 -22.26 10.72
CA THR A 43 -3.24 -23.11 11.56
C THR A 43 -1.81 -22.60 11.65
N TYR A 44 -1.44 -21.57 10.88
CA TYR A 44 -0.08 -21.03 10.83
C TYR A 44 0.02 -19.72 11.60
N GLY A 45 0.85 -19.70 12.66
CA GLY A 45 1.26 -18.49 13.37
C GLY A 45 0.16 -17.43 13.58
N ASP A 46 0.47 -16.18 13.23
CA ASP A 46 -0.40 -15.02 13.42
C ASP A 46 -1.58 -14.94 12.42
N PHE A 47 -1.71 -15.87 11.46
CA PHE A 47 -2.81 -15.81 10.47
C PHE A 47 -4.18 -16.05 11.12
N CYS A 48 -4.24 -16.80 12.23
CA CYS A 48 -5.50 -17.05 12.93
C CYS A 48 -6.23 -15.75 13.31
N GLU A 49 -5.49 -14.74 13.79
CA GLU A 49 -6.05 -13.45 14.21
C GLU A 49 -6.76 -12.73 13.05
N ASP A 50 -6.16 -12.76 11.86
CA ASP A 50 -6.66 -12.04 10.68
C ASP A 50 -7.83 -12.76 9.98
N PHE A 51 -7.92 -14.08 10.12
CA PHE A 51 -8.90 -14.92 9.43
C PHE A 51 -9.99 -15.51 10.35
N SER A 52 -9.92 -15.30 11.66
CA SER A 52 -10.80 -15.91 12.68
C SER A 52 -12.30 -15.86 12.34
N ALA A 53 -12.80 -14.71 11.88
CA ALA A 53 -14.20 -14.47 11.56
C ALA A 53 -14.67 -14.98 10.18
N VAL A 54 -13.79 -15.64 9.42
CA VAL A 54 -14.06 -16.05 8.04
C VAL A 54 -14.49 -17.51 7.99
N ASP A 55 -15.59 -17.83 7.32
CA ASP A 55 -16.02 -19.21 7.10
C ASP A 55 -15.41 -19.82 5.82
N ASN A 56 -15.73 -21.09 5.55
CA ASN A 56 -15.21 -21.82 4.38
C ASN A 56 -15.87 -21.40 3.05
N THR A 57 -16.85 -20.49 3.06
CA THR A 57 -17.49 -19.94 1.85
C THR A 57 -16.77 -18.70 1.29
N VAL A 58 -15.66 -18.32 1.93
CA VAL A 58 -14.84 -17.17 1.55
C VAL A 58 -14.42 -17.20 0.09
N ARG A 59 -14.60 -16.06 -0.57
CA ARG A 59 -14.16 -15.86 -1.95
C ARG A 59 -12.71 -15.41 -2.01
N ARG A 60 -12.06 -15.66 -3.14
CA ARG A 60 -10.68 -15.22 -3.41
C ARG A 60 -10.48 -13.72 -3.15
N SER A 61 -11.36 -12.87 -3.67
CA SER A 61 -11.27 -11.42 -3.50
C SER A 61 -11.37 -10.97 -2.05
N GLN A 62 -12.19 -11.65 -1.24
CA GLN A 62 -12.27 -11.38 0.21
C GLN A 62 -10.99 -11.82 0.93
N THR A 63 -10.43 -12.97 0.55
CA THR A 63 -9.16 -13.48 1.09
C THR A 63 -8.01 -12.53 0.79
N GLU A 64 -7.91 -12.05 -0.45
CA GLU A 64 -6.88 -11.07 -0.86
C GLU A 64 -6.97 -9.77 -0.06
N ARG A 65 -8.19 -9.24 0.15
CA ARG A 65 -8.40 -8.04 0.99
C ARG A 65 -7.98 -8.24 2.44
N LEU A 66 -8.22 -9.43 3.01
CA LEU A 66 -7.77 -9.76 4.36
C LEU A 66 -6.26 -9.86 4.43
N MET A 67 -5.60 -10.39 3.39
CA MET A 67 -4.14 -10.39 3.29
C MET A 67 -3.56 -8.97 3.19
N GLU A 68 -4.17 -8.08 2.41
CA GLU A 68 -3.77 -6.67 2.33
C GLU A 68 -3.93 -5.98 3.70
N LYS A 69 -5.08 -6.19 4.36
CA LYS A 69 -5.32 -5.68 5.72
C LYS A 69 -4.30 -6.21 6.72
N ARG A 70 -3.94 -7.49 6.64
CA ARG A 70 -2.90 -8.12 7.45
C ARG A 70 -1.54 -7.46 7.23
N LEU A 71 -1.14 -7.25 5.98
CA LEU A 71 0.12 -6.60 5.64
C LEU A 71 0.19 -5.21 6.27
N PHE A 72 -0.90 -4.45 6.19
CA PHE A 72 -0.99 -3.13 6.79
C PHE A 72 -0.91 -3.18 8.33
N ARG A 73 -1.59 -4.14 8.97
CA ARG A 73 -1.51 -4.35 10.42
C ARG A 73 -0.08 -4.61 10.89
N ILE A 74 0.65 -5.50 10.21
CA ILE A 74 2.05 -5.80 10.52
C ILE A 74 2.90 -4.55 10.36
N TYR A 75 2.68 -3.79 9.30
CA TYR A 75 3.36 -2.52 9.08
C TYR A 75 3.09 -1.51 10.19
N ASP A 76 1.84 -1.31 10.59
CA ASP A 76 1.46 -0.40 11.68
C ASP A 76 2.05 -0.83 13.03
N GLU A 77 2.07 -2.15 13.31
CA GLU A 77 2.79 -2.70 14.45
C GLU A 77 4.27 -2.31 14.42
N LEU A 78 4.97 -2.52 13.30
CA LEU A 78 6.39 -2.18 13.16
C LEU A 78 6.62 -0.66 13.29
N ARG A 79 5.77 0.15 12.68
CA ARG A 79 5.82 1.62 12.74
C ARG A 79 5.69 2.12 14.18
N LYS A 80 4.84 1.52 15.02
CA LYS A 80 4.69 1.90 16.44
C LYS A 80 5.96 1.68 17.28
N PHE A 81 6.84 0.76 16.87
CA PHE A 81 8.14 0.56 17.53
C PHE A 81 9.21 1.57 17.08
N CYS A 82 8.94 2.35 16.03
CA CYS A 82 9.85 3.41 15.57
C CYS A 82 9.64 4.67 16.45
N PRO A 83 10.66 5.13 17.19
CA PRO A 83 10.53 6.34 18.01
C PRO A 83 10.14 7.55 17.15
N GLY A 84 9.17 8.32 17.63
CA GLY A 84 8.48 9.40 16.91
C GLY A 84 9.38 10.43 16.21
N SER A 85 8.81 11.02 15.15
CA SER A 85 9.30 12.10 14.27
C SER A 85 10.62 11.91 13.51
N LYS A 86 11.51 11.00 13.95
CA LYS A 86 12.87 10.87 13.39
C LYS A 86 13.02 9.87 12.25
N ASN A 87 11.99 9.10 11.92
CA ASN A 87 12.09 8.17 10.80
C ASN A 87 10.84 8.20 9.92
N LYS A 88 10.62 9.38 9.30
CA LYS A 88 9.59 9.62 8.28
C LYS A 88 9.71 8.66 7.10
N PHE A 89 10.86 8.00 6.90
CA PHE A 89 10.97 6.94 5.92
C PHE A 89 9.89 5.88 6.15
N TYR A 90 9.62 5.47 7.41
CA TYR A 90 8.63 4.44 7.66
C TYR A 90 7.23 4.81 7.23
N ASP A 91 6.85 6.08 7.13
CA ASP A 91 5.55 6.50 6.58
C ASP A 91 5.38 6.15 5.09
N PHE A 92 6.40 5.60 4.42
CA PHE A 92 6.33 5.30 2.99
C PHE A 92 5.23 4.33 2.60
N LEU A 93 4.96 3.28 3.40
CA LEU A 93 3.89 2.34 3.07
C LEU A 93 2.52 3.00 3.17
N LEU A 94 2.34 3.96 4.09
CA LEU A 94 1.13 4.77 4.13
C LEU A 94 1.01 5.63 2.87
N ILE A 95 2.07 6.34 2.47
CA ILE A 95 2.09 7.18 1.25
C ILE A 95 1.83 6.33 0.00
N GLN A 96 2.41 5.13 -0.08
CA GLN A 96 2.21 4.19 -1.17
C GLN A 96 0.77 3.69 -1.22
N GLU A 97 0.18 3.36 -0.07
CA GLU A 97 -1.23 2.97 0.00
C GLU A 97 -2.17 4.13 -0.38
N GLU A 98 -1.90 5.34 0.09
CA GLU A 98 -2.64 6.55 -0.30
C GLU A 98 -2.61 6.75 -1.82
N ILE A 99 -1.43 6.72 -2.43
CA ILE A 99 -1.26 6.82 -3.88
C ILE A 99 -2.03 5.71 -4.61
N LYS A 100 -1.94 4.46 -4.13
CA LYS A 100 -2.70 3.33 -4.69
C LYS A 100 -4.21 3.61 -4.67
N GLN A 101 -4.74 4.18 -3.58
CA GLN A 101 -6.16 4.52 -3.50
C GLN A 101 -6.55 5.64 -4.47
N ILE A 102 -5.70 6.66 -4.63
CA ILE A 102 -5.94 7.75 -5.59
C ILE A 102 -5.94 7.23 -7.03
N ILE A 103 -4.95 6.41 -7.40
CA ILE A 103 -4.88 5.80 -8.73
C ILE A 103 -6.08 4.90 -8.99
N ASN A 104 -6.47 4.07 -8.01
CA ASN A 104 -7.65 3.21 -8.14
C ASN A 104 -8.92 4.05 -8.34
N ALA A 105 -9.12 5.10 -7.52
CA ALA A 105 -10.26 6.00 -7.66
C ALA A 105 -10.29 6.64 -9.06
N ALA A 106 -9.15 7.18 -9.50
CA ALA A 106 -9.00 7.79 -10.81
C ALA A 106 -9.29 6.80 -11.96
N MET A 107 -8.84 5.55 -11.84
CA MET A 107 -9.09 4.51 -12.82
C MET A 107 -10.58 4.19 -12.96
N TYR A 108 -11.28 3.98 -11.83
CA TYR A 108 -12.71 3.67 -11.85
C TYR A 108 -13.56 4.84 -12.33
N ILE A 109 -13.23 6.06 -11.87
CA ILE A 109 -13.94 7.28 -12.27
C ILE A 109 -13.70 7.57 -13.76
N GLY A 110 -12.45 7.51 -14.22
CA GLY A 110 -12.11 7.70 -15.63
C GLY A 110 -12.72 6.66 -16.57
N ALA A 111 -12.96 5.45 -16.08
CA ALA A 111 -13.67 4.40 -16.82
C ALA A 111 -15.21 4.49 -16.73
N GLY A 112 -15.76 5.39 -15.92
CA GLY A 112 -17.20 5.50 -15.65
C GLY A 112 -17.79 4.36 -14.83
N VAL A 113 -16.97 3.58 -14.11
CA VAL A 113 -17.38 2.38 -13.36
C VAL A 113 -17.30 2.63 -11.85
N TYR A 114 -18.21 3.46 -11.35
CA TYR A 114 -18.18 3.99 -9.98
C TYR A 114 -18.47 2.95 -8.89
N ASP A 115 -19.29 1.94 -9.18
CA ASP A 115 -19.77 0.97 -8.19
C ASP A 115 -18.70 -0.05 -7.75
N LEU A 116 -17.57 -0.11 -8.46
CA LEU A 116 -16.48 -1.04 -8.18
C LEU A 116 -15.43 -0.51 -7.19
N PHE A 117 -15.40 0.80 -6.92
CA PHE A 117 -14.45 1.37 -5.96
C PHE A 117 -14.83 1.06 -4.50
N ILE A 118 -16.12 1.14 -4.16
CA ILE A 118 -16.62 0.94 -2.79
C ILE A 118 -16.34 -0.47 -2.25
N PRO A 119 -16.51 -1.56 -3.04
CA PRO A 119 -16.12 -2.90 -2.60
C PRO A 119 -14.63 -3.01 -2.24
N GLY A 120 -13.74 -2.31 -2.93
CA GLY A 120 -12.29 -2.31 -2.69
C GLY A 120 -11.81 -1.43 -1.54
N PHE A 121 -12.73 -0.74 -0.86
CA PHE A 121 -12.41 0.28 0.14
C PHE A 121 -11.64 -0.28 1.36
N PRO A 122 -10.41 0.16 1.60
CA PRO A 122 -9.63 -0.26 2.76
C PRO A 122 -10.08 0.49 4.02
N GLY A 123 -11.09 -0.04 4.71
CA GLY A 123 -11.65 0.62 5.92
C GLY A 123 -10.63 0.93 7.02
N TYR A 124 -9.50 0.20 7.05
CA TYR A 124 -8.39 0.44 7.97
C TYR A 124 -7.65 1.76 7.73
N LEU A 125 -7.78 2.38 6.55
CA LEU A 125 -7.13 3.64 6.21
C LEU A 125 -7.89 4.89 6.70
N THR A 126 -9.19 4.75 7.06
CA THR A 126 -10.09 5.87 7.37
C THR A 126 -9.53 6.90 8.37
N ASN A 127 -8.80 6.44 9.39
CA ASN A 127 -8.35 7.30 10.49
C ASN A 127 -6.86 7.68 10.41
N ILE A 128 -6.18 7.30 9.32
CA ILE A 128 -4.73 7.44 9.17
C ILE A 128 -4.31 8.05 7.83
N CYS A 129 -5.18 8.02 6.81
CA CYS A 129 -4.98 8.78 5.59
C CYS A 129 -4.94 10.29 5.88
N SER A 130 -4.15 10.98 5.08
CA SER A 130 -4.00 12.44 5.03
C SER A 130 -5.20 13.16 4.39
N TYR A 131 -6.11 12.41 3.76
CA TYR A 131 -7.35 12.89 3.17
C TYR A 131 -8.54 12.00 3.56
N ASP A 132 -9.76 12.51 3.37
CA ASP A 132 -10.98 11.75 3.60
C ASP A 132 -11.18 10.71 2.48
N ILE A 133 -10.70 9.49 2.74
CA ILE A 133 -10.86 8.36 1.82
C ILE A 133 -12.34 8.02 1.54
N ARG A 134 -13.27 8.33 2.45
CA ARG A 134 -14.71 8.15 2.19
C ARG A 134 -15.22 9.20 1.22
N ALA A 135 -14.76 10.44 1.33
CA ALA A 135 -15.06 11.48 0.34
C ALA A 135 -14.49 11.09 -1.03
N LEU A 136 -13.26 10.55 -1.09
CA LEU A 136 -12.66 10.03 -2.33
C LEU A 136 -13.56 8.96 -2.98
N SER A 137 -14.17 8.07 -2.19
CA SER A 137 -15.08 7.04 -2.72
C SER A 137 -16.38 7.56 -3.35
N LYS A 138 -16.74 8.79 -3.01
CA LYS A 138 -17.93 9.47 -3.52
C LYS A 138 -17.62 10.38 -4.71
N ALA A 139 -16.34 10.64 -4.99
CA ALA A 139 -15.93 11.44 -6.12
C ALA A 139 -16.36 10.79 -7.45
N ARG A 140 -16.71 11.64 -8.42
CA ARG A 140 -17.20 11.28 -9.76
C ARG A 140 -16.49 12.05 -10.87
N THR A 141 -15.69 13.05 -10.52
CA THR A 141 -14.92 13.85 -11.49
C THR A 141 -13.49 14.01 -11.00
N PHE A 142 -12.58 14.39 -11.90
CA PHE A 142 -11.21 14.69 -11.52
C PHE A 142 -11.12 15.88 -10.56
N ASP A 143 -11.96 16.91 -10.76
CA ASP A 143 -12.02 18.07 -9.87
C ASP A 143 -12.48 17.68 -8.46
N GLU A 144 -13.44 16.75 -8.33
CA GLU A 144 -13.85 16.22 -7.02
C GLU A 144 -12.72 15.41 -6.35
N ILE A 145 -11.90 14.68 -7.11
CA ILE A 145 -10.69 14.04 -6.57
C ILE A 145 -9.75 15.13 -6.04
N LEU A 146 -9.48 16.18 -6.82
CA LEU A 146 -8.62 17.29 -6.40
C LEU A 146 -9.17 17.97 -5.13
N ASP A 147 -10.48 18.21 -5.05
CA ASP A 147 -11.13 18.79 -3.88
C ASP A 147 -10.89 17.97 -2.61
N VAL A 148 -10.99 16.63 -2.69
CA VAL A 148 -10.70 15.73 -1.57
C VAL A 148 -9.23 15.78 -1.17
N LEU A 149 -8.33 15.98 -2.13
CA LEU A 149 -6.88 15.99 -1.90
C LEU A 149 -6.33 17.35 -1.46
N LYS A 150 -7.14 18.41 -1.41
CA LYS A 150 -6.71 19.75 -0.96
C LYS A 150 -6.03 19.69 0.41
N GLY A 151 -4.88 20.37 0.51
CA GLY A 151 -4.06 20.38 1.73
C GLY A 151 -3.13 19.17 1.87
N THR A 152 -3.18 18.22 0.93
CA THR A 152 -2.20 17.14 0.81
C THR A 152 -1.20 17.43 -0.32
N PRO A 153 0.02 16.86 -0.27
CA PRO A 153 0.96 16.95 -1.39
C PRO A 153 0.43 16.38 -2.71
N TYR A 154 -0.57 15.49 -2.66
CA TYR A 154 -1.15 14.86 -3.84
C TYR A 154 -1.93 15.86 -4.69
N TYR A 155 -2.51 16.90 -4.08
CA TYR A 155 -3.15 17.97 -4.82
C TYR A 155 -2.13 18.69 -5.73
N ASP A 156 -0.97 19.07 -5.18
CA ASP A 156 0.05 19.80 -5.94
C ASP A 156 0.62 18.95 -7.10
N VAL A 157 0.66 17.62 -6.91
CA VAL A 157 1.09 16.66 -7.94
C VAL A 157 0.07 16.55 -9.07
N LEU A 158 -1.23 16.54 -8.75
CA LEU A 158 -2.29 16.23 -9.71
C LEU A 158 -2.98 17.46 -10.31
N ALA A 159 -3.01 18.60 -9.61
CA ALA A 159 -3.64 19.82 -10.08
C ALA A 159 -3.14 20.27 -11.47
N PRO A 160 -1.84 20.16 -11.83
CA PRO A 160 -1.36 20.49 -13.17
C PRO A 160 -1.90 19.62 -14.30
N LEU A 161 -2.50 18.46 -13.98
CA LEU A 161 -3.13 17.58 -14.97
C LEU A 161 -4.55 18.02 -15.33
N SER A 162 -5.15 18.96 -14.59
CA SER A 162 -6.45 19.53 -14.96
C SER A 162 -6.23 20.60 -16.05
N ASP A 163 -6.86 20.41 -17.20
CA ASP A 163 -6.80 21.33 -18.34
C ASP A 163 -7.96 22.35 -18.34
N GLY A 164 -8.78 22.37 -17.30
CA GLY A 164 -9.94 23.24 -17.16
C GLY A 164 -11.15 22.84 -18.03
N THR A 165 -11.05 21.78 -18.84
CA THR A 165 -12.12 21.33 -19.74
C THR A 165 -13.06 20.29 -19.11
N LYS A 166 -12.89 19.97 -17.83
CA LYS A 166 -13.56 18.89 -17.08
C LYS A 166 -13.33 17.49 -17.65
N ALA A 167 -12.50 17.34 -18.69
CA ALA A 167 -12.09 16.04 -19.19
C ALA A 167 -11.26 15.32 -18.12
N PHE A 168 -11.46 14.00 -18.00
CA PHE A 168 -10.65 13.21 -17.10
C PHE A 168 -9.25 13.03 -17.71
N PRO A 169 -8.16 13.36 -17.01
CA PRO A 169 -6.82 13.23 -17.56
C PRO A 169 -6.49 11.76 -17.85
N PRO A 170 -5.60 11.47 -18.81
CA PRO A 170 -5.17 10.09 -19.07
C PRO A 170 -4.69 9.42 -17.78
N ILE A 171 -5.23 8.22 -17.48
CA ILE A 171 -4.90 7.49 -16.24
C ILE A 171 -3.39 7.24 -16.10
N VAL A 172 -2.69 7.06 -17.21
CA VAL A 172 -1.23 6.89 -17.26
C VAL A 172 -0.50 8.12 -16.74
N SER A 173 -1.02 9.33 -17.00
CA SER A 173 -0.44 10.58 -16.48
C SER A 173 -0.63 10.70 -14.97
N VAL A 174 -1.80 10.30 -14.46
CA VAL A 174 -2.08 10.27 -13.01
C VAL A 174 -1.16 9.28 -12.29
N ASP A 175 -1.06 8.05 -12.80
CA ASP A 175 -0.18 7.00 -12.26
C ASP A 175 1.30 7.43 -12.29
N TYR A 176 1.74 8.02 -13.41
CA TYR A 176 3.10 8.52 -13.58
C TYR A 176 3.46 9.60 -12.56
N GLU A 177 2.65 10.66 -12.43
CA GLU A 177 2.99 11.79 -11.55
C GLU A 177 2.97 11.38 -10.07
N LEU A 178 2.00 10.55 -9.64
CA LEU A 178 1.97 10.05 -8.26
C LEU A 178 3.13 9.08 -7.98
N THR A 179 3.45 8.18 -8.91
CA THR A 179 4.57 7.26 -8.74
C THR A 179 5.91 7.99 -8.72
N LYS A 180 6.08 9.00 -9.58
CA LYS A 180 7.24 9.90 -9.53
C LYS A 180 7.34 10.61 -8.19
N TYR A 181 6.24 11.17 -7.68
CA TYR A 181 6.19 11.78 -6.35
C TYR A 181 6.62 10.80 -5.25
N LEU A 182 6.14 9.55 -5.27
CA LEU A 182 6.53 8.51 -4.32
C LEU A 182 8.04 8.30 -4.31
N TYR A 183 8.64 8.02 -5.47
CA TYR A 183 10.06 7.72 -5.56
C TYR A 183 10.94 8.94 -5.25
N THR A 184 10.59 10.13 -5.73
CA THR A 184 11.33 11.36 -5.39
C THR A 184 11.28 11.64 -3.89
N THR A 185 10.14 11.44 -3.25
CA THR A 185 9.98 11.58 -1.79
C THR A 185 10.83 10.55 -1.04
N LEU A 186 10.81 9.28 -1.49
CA LEU A 186 11.60 8.20 -0.90
C LEU A 186 13.10 8.47 -0.98
N PHE A 187 13.62 8.79 -2.18
CA PHE A 187 15.05 9.08 -2.35
C PHE A 187 15.49 10.30 -1.53
N SER A 188 14.64 11.32 -1.44
CA SER A 188 14.92 12.50 -0.61
C SER A 188 15.01 12.15 0.87
N ARG A 189 14.10 11.29 1.38
CA ARG A 189 14.14 10.80 2.77
C ARG A 189 15.35 9.91 3.03
N ILE A 190 15.68 8.98 2.13
CA ILE A 190 16.87 8.12 2.25
C ILE A 190 18.14 8.97 2.33
N LYS A 191 18.28 9.98 1.46
CA LYS A 191 19.43 10.87 1.46
C LYS A 191 19.54 11.70 2.74
N LYS A 192 18.40 12.10 3.31
CA LYS A 192 18.34 12.95 4.51
C LYS A 192 18.54 12.16 5.81
N ASP A 193 17.88 11.01 5.93
CA ASP A 193 17.67 10.31 7.21
C ASP A 193 18.63 9.12 7.41
N MET A 194 19.27 8.61 6.35
CA MET A 194 20.16 7.44 6.41
C MET A 194 21.59 7.82 6.00
N SER A 195 22.59 7.04 6.41
CA SER A 195 24.00 7.25 6.03
C SER A 195 24.78 5.94 5.91
N GLY A 196 25.98 5.99 5.35
CA GLY A 196 26.87 4.82 5.23
C GLY A 196 26.25 3.67 4.43
N SER A 197 26.49 2.44 4.89
CA SER A 197 26.00 1.21 4.24
C SER A 197 24.47 1.07 4.25
N GLU A 198 23.80 1.57 5.29
CA GLU A 198 22.33 1.56 5.37
C GLU A 198 21.72 2.32 4.19
N ARG A 199 22.21 3.54 3.92
CA ARG A 199 21.74 4.35 2.78
C ARG A 199 21.93 3.58 1.47
N THR A 200 23.12 3.03 1.24
CA THR A 200 23.46 2.33 0.00
C THR A 200 22.54 1.13 -0.25
N GLU A 201 22.32 0.29 0.75
CA GLU A 201 21.51 -0.91 0.59
C GLU A 201 20.01 -0.58 0.43
N VAL A 202 19.48 0.37 1.20
CA VAL A 202 18.08 0.81 1.06
C VAL A 202 17.86 1.47 -0.30
N GLU A 203 18.76 2.36 -0.73
CA GLU A 203 18.67 3.01 -2.04
C GLU A 203 18.69 2.00 -3.19
N LYS A 204 19.56 0.99 -3.11
CA LYS A 204 19.63 -0.10 -4.09
C LYS A 204 18.31 -0.88 -4.17
N CYS A 205 17.67 -1.17 -3.04
CA CYS A 205 16.36 -1.81 -3.01
C CYS A 205 15.29 -0.94 -3.68
N ILE A 206 15.20 0.35 -3.34
CA ILE A 206 14.21 1.26 -3.91
C ILE A 206 14.43 1.48 -5.42
N ARG A 207 15.70 1.58 -5.87
CA ARG A 207 16.02 1.65 -7.31
C ARG A 207 15.52 0.44 -8.06
N ARG A 208 15.73 -0.77 -7.53
CA ARG A 208 15.20 -2.01 -8.15
C ARG A 208 13.67 -2.00 -8.26
N CYS A 209 12.96 -1.48 -7.25
CA CYS A 209 11.51 -1.33 -7.31
C CYS A 209 11.09 -0.34 -8.42
N CYS A 210 11.80 0.79 -8.53
CA CYS A 210 11.58 1.79 -9.59
C CYS A 210 11.84 1.19 -10.98
N ASP A 211 12.96 0.48 -11.16
CA ASP A 211 13.31 -0.18 -12.41
C ASP A 211 12.25 -1.20 -12.83
N MET A 212 11.79 -2.04 -11.89
CA MET A 212 10.73 -3.01 -12.12
C MET A 212 9.41 -2.34 -12.56
N TYR A 213 9.06 -1.21 -11.93
CA TYR A 213 7.89 -0.43 -12.31
C TYR A 213 8.04 0.16 -13.72
N ASN A 214 9.18 0.74 -14.04
CA ASN A 214 9.46 1.32 -15.37
C ASN A 214 9.40 0.25 -16.46
N ILE A 215 10.02 -0.92 -16.23
CA ILE A 215 9.92 -2.08 -17.12
C ILE A 215 8.45 -2.43 -17.35
N LYS A 216 7.66 -2.58 -16.28
CA LYS A 216 6.24 -2.93 -16.38
C LYS A 216 5.45 -1.91 -17.22
N ILE A 217 5.77 -0.62 -17.16
CA ILE A 217 5.14 0.40 -18.00
C ILE A 217 5.61 0.30 -19.46
N CYS A 218 6.91 0.18 -19.71
CA CYS A 218 7.44 0.14 -21.08
C CYS A 218 6.95 -1.07 -21.88
N TYR A 219 6.62 -2.17 -21.20
CA TYR A 219 6.09 -3.40 -21.81
C TYR A 219 4.54 -3.50 -21.78
N ARG A 220 3.84 -2.43 -21.39
CA ARG A 220 2.37 -2.34 -21.40
C ARG A 220 1.89 -1.37 -22.47
#